data_AF-A0A2N2HF11-F1
#
_entry.id   AF-A0A2N2HF11-F1
#
_cell.length_a   1.000
_cell.length_b   1.000
_cell.length_c   1.000
_cell.angle_alpha   90.00
_cell.angle_beta   90.00
_cell.angle_gamma   90.00
#
_symmetry.space_group_name_H-M   'P 1'
#
loop_
_entity.id
_entity.type
_entity.pdbx_description
1 polymer ?
#
loop_
_entity_poly.entity_id
_entity_poly.type
_entity_poly.pdbx_seq_one_letter_code
_entity_poly.pdbx_strand_id
1 'polypeptide(L)'
;SLERDWKRVAKLLGTWPAPLAIFLRTPEGQMIAPETSALIAKGLGLLGTACVHLGEVDRAEEIYRLGVQYGQDGPASAEIFTRFGEALLTDGRPGESIGLLRRALALGADPRRVQPLLAKSFRLRRRFVAARGCLLAALEAGVPAADVWDDIQAVRDALGAAAGQLPIKLPASPSLRAS
;
A
#
# COMPACT_ATOMS: atom_id res chain seq x y z
N SER A 1 -21.12 -11.01 -5.64
CA SER A 1 -19.93 -10.67 -6.45
C SER A 1 -19.20 -9.55 -5.74
N LEU A 2 -17.87 -9.50 -5.84
CA LEU A 2 -17.05 -8.49 -5.16
C LEU A 2 -17.55 -7.07 -5.44
N GLU A 3 -17.97 -6.78 -6.67
CA GLU A 3 -18.55 -5.47 -7.03
C GLU A 3 -19.83 -5.12 -6.24
N ARG A 4 -20.71 -6.09 -5.97
CA ARG A 4 -21.90 -5.87 -5.12
C ARG A 4 -21.52 -5.55 -3.68
N ASP A 5 -20.46 -6.19 -3.17
CA ASP A 5 -19.96 -5.93 -1.82
C ASP A 5 -19.35 -4.54 -1.72
N TRP A 6 -18.60 -4.09 -2.73
CA TRP A 6 -18.09 -2.71 -2.80
C TRP A 6 -19.20 -1.67 -2.87
N LYS A 7 -20.22 -1.90 -3.69
CA LYS A 7 -21.42 -1.04 -3.73
C LYS A 7 -22.11 -0.98 -2.36
N ARG A 8 -22.15 -2.09 -1.63
CA ARG A 8 -22.71 -2.13 -0.27
C ARG A 8 -21.86 -1.32 0.72
N VAL A 9 -20.53 -1.44 0.68
CA VAL A 9 -19.63 -0.64 1.53
C VAL A 9 -19.80 0.85 1.21
N ALA A 10 -19.79 1.23 -0.06
CA ALA A 10 -19.99 2.62 -0.49
C ALA A 10 -21.35 3.18 -0.04
N LYS A 11 -22.42 2.37 -0.11
CA LYS A 11 -23.75 2.75 0.39
C LYS A 11 -23.78 2.97 1.91
N LEU A 12 -23.11 2.11 2.69
CA LEU A 12 -23.14 2.18 4.15
C LEU A 12 -22.25 3.29 4.71
N LEU A 13 -21.08 3.49 4.10
CA LEU A 13 -20.04 4.37 4.63
C LEU A 13 -19.93 5.70 3.88
N GLY A 14 -20.45 5.81 2.65
CA GLY A 14 -20.19 6.92 1.73
C GLY A 14 -20.71 8.30 2.17
N THR A 15 -21.61 8.36 3.16
CA THR A 15 -22.14 9.61 3.73
C THR A 15 -21.32 10.14 4.91
N TRP A 16 -20.43 9.32 5.49
CA TRP A 16 -19.68 9.65 6.70
C TRP A 16 -18.43 10.51 6.52
N PRO A 17 -17.70 10.52 5.38
CA PRO A 17 -16.46 11.29 5.27
C PRO A 17 -16.62 12.78 5.57
N ALA A 18 -17.68 13.43 5.06
CA ALA A 18 -17.89 14.86 5.27
C ALA A 18 -18.20 15.21 6.75
N PRO A 19 -19.16 14.56 7.43
CA PRO A 19 -19.39 14.75 8.86
C PRO A 19 -18.15 14.45 9.71
N LEU A 20 -17.41 13.38 9.42
CA LEU A 20 -16.20 13.02 10.16
C LEU A 20 -15.10 14.06 9.98
N ALA A 21 -14.89 14.59 8.77
CA ALA A 21 -13.92 15.65 8.54
C ALA A 21 -14.25 16.94 9.31
N ILE A 22 -15.54 17.26 9.50
CA ILE A 22 -15.96 18.39 10.33
C ILE A 22 -15.75 18.07 11.81
N PHE A 23 -16.21 16.90 12.25
CA PHE A 23 -16.10 16.46 13.64
C PHE A 23 -14.64 16.40 14.12
N LEU A 24 -13.72 15.89 13.30
CA LEU A 24 -12.29 15.83 13.64
C LEU A 24 -11.70 17.21 13.96
N ARG A 25 -12.26 18.31 13.43
CA ARG A 25 -11.77 19.67 13.69
C ARG A 25 -12.28 20.26 15.01
N THR A 26 -13.15 19.56 15.74
CA THR A 26 -13.63 20.02 17.05
C THR A 26 -12.76 19.46 18.19
N PRO A 27 -12.78 20.08 19.39
CA PRO A 27 -12.10 19.55 20.56
C PRO A 27 -12.55 18.13 20.91
N GLU A 28 -13.84 17.84 20.81
CA GLU A 28 -14.41 16.52 21.10
C GLU A 28 -13.89 15.47 20.11
N GLY A 29 -13.77 15.83 18.83
CA GLY A 29 -13.20 14.97 17.80
C GLY A 29 -11.73 14.63 18.02
N GLN A 30 -10.96 15.56 18.61
CA GLN A 30 -9.55 15.33 18.98
C GLN A 30 -9.40 14.52 20.28
N MET A 31 -10.45 14.47 21.12
CA MET A 31 -10.45 13.75 22.40
C MET A 31 -11.02 12.32 22.32
N ILE A 32 -11.37 11.84 21.12
CA ILE A 32 -11.90 10.48 20.96
C ILE A 32 -10.88 9.43 21.39
N ALA A 33 -11.38 8.35 21.97
CA ALA A 33 -10.54 7.26 22.42
C ALA A 33 -9.75 6.64 21.24
N PRO A 34 -8.46 6.27 21.42
CA PRO A 34 -7.61 5.77 20.34
C PRO A 34 -8.21 4.58 19.58
N GLU A 35 -8.89 3.67 20.27
CA GLU A 35 -9.57 2.52 19.66
C GLU A 35 -10.73 2.94 18.75
N THR A 36 -11.47 3.99 19.12
CA THR A 36 -12.56 4.55 18.30
C THR A 36 -11.98 5.23 17.06
N SER A 37 -10.91 5.99 17.24
CA SER A 37 -10.19 6.62 16.12
C SER A 37 -9.65 5.58 15.13
N ALA A 38 -9.07 4.50 15.63
CA ALA A 38 -8.58 3.39 14.81
C ALA A 38 -9.71 2.66 14.07
N LEU A 39 -10.89 2.50 14.69
CA LEU A 39 -12.06 1.91 14.05
C LEU A 39 -12.60 2.80 12.91
N ILE A 40 -12.68 4.11 13.15
CA ILE A 40 -13.06 5.08 12.12
C ILE A 40 -12.07 5.04 10.95
N ALA A 41 -10.77 5.07 11.25
CA ALA A 41 -9.70 4.97 10.26
C ALA A 41 -9.84 3.69 9.41
N LYS A 42 -10.09 2.54 10.04
CA LYS A 42 -10.34 1.27 9.33
C LYS A 42 -11.57 1.34 8.41
N GLY A 43 -12.67 1.94 8.89
CA GLY A 43 -13.88 2.15 8.09
C GLY A 43 -13.61 3.02 6.87
N LEU A 44 -12.88 4.13 7.04
CA LEU A 44 -12.46 5.00 5.94
C LEU A 44 -11.53 4.27 4.96
N GLY A 45 -10.58 3.48 5.44
CA GLY A 45 -9.72 2.65 4.59
C GLY A 45 -10.50 1.64 3.74
N LEU A 46 -11.54 1.02 4.30
CA LEU A 46 -12.44 0.12 3.56
C LEU A 46 -13.27 0.86 2.50
N LEU A 47 -13.82 2.03 2.85
CA LEU A 47 -14.57 2.86 1.91
C LEU A 47 -13.67 3.34 0.77
N GLY A 48 -12.45 3.80 1.06
CA GLY A 48 -11.47 4.18 0.03
C GLY A 48 -11.17 3.02 -0.92
N THR A 49 -11.00 1.79 -0.38
CA THR A 49 -10.80 0.59 -1.21
C THR A 49 -12.01 0.33 -2.11
N ALA A 50 -13.22 0.48 -1.58
CA ALA A 50 -14.45 0.33 -2.35
C ALA A 50 -14.53 1.37 -3.48
N CYS A 51 -14.22 2.63 -3.21
CA CYS A 51 -14.20 3.70 -4.22
C CYS A 51 -13.22 3.38 -5.37
N VAL A 52 -12.01 2.89 -5.06
CA VAL A 52 -11.04 2.45 -6.09
C VAL A 52 -11.63 1.37 -6.99
N HIS A 53 -12.25 0.33 -6.40
CA HIS A 53 -12.87 -0.74 -7.18
C HIS A 53 -14.11 -0.30 -7.98
N LEU A 54 -14.72 0.83 -7.62
CA LEU A 54 -15.83 1.44 -8.36
C LEU A 54 -15.36 2.49 -9.39
N GLY A 55 -14.04 2.71 -9.52
CA GLY A 55 -13.46 3.69 -10.45
C GLY A 55 -13.44 5.13 -9.94
N GLU A 56 -13.80 5.36 -8.67
CA GLU A 56 -13.83 6.68 -8.03
C GLU A 56 -12.48 6.98 -7.33
N VAL A 57 -11.37 6.96 -8.07
CA VAL A 57 -10.02 7.06 -7.50
C VAL A 57 -9.79 8.38 -6.76
N ASP A 58 -10.19 9.52 -7.35
CA ASP A 58 -10.02 10.85 -6.72
C ASP A 58 -10.72 10.92 -5.35
N ARG A 59 -11.95 10.41 -5.29
CA ARG A 59 -12.72 10.33 -4.04
C ARG A 59 -12.04 9.41 -3.03
N ALA A 60 -11.50 8.29 -3.47
CA ALA A 60 -10.78 7.36 -2.61
C ALA A 60 -9.58 8.04 -1.93
N GLU A 61 -8.85 8.90 -2.64
CA GLU A 61 -7.71 9.62 -2.05
C GLU A 61 -8.11 10.51 -0.90
N GLU A 62 -9.18 11.30 -1.06
CA GLU A 62 -9.69 12.17 -0.01
C GLU A 62 -10.09 11.36 1.22
N ILE A 63 -10.75 10.23 0.99
CA ILE A 63 -11.16 9.30 2.04
C ILE A 63 -9.94 8.70 2.76
N TYR A 64 -8.91 8.28 2.01
CA TYR A 64 -7.68 7.77 2.60
C TYR A 64 -6.94 8.83 3.41
N ARG A 65 -6.83 10.07 2.91
CA ARG A 65 -6.22 11.18 3.64
C ARG A 65 -6.94 11.45 4.96
N LEU A 66 -8.28 11.43 4.97
CA LEU A 66 -9.06 11.54 6.21
C LEU A 66 -8.82 10.34 7.13
N GLY A 67 -8.77 9.12 6.58
CA GLY A 67 -8.49 7.90 7.33
C GLY A 67 -7.15 7.95 8.06
N VAL A 68 -6.10 8.45 7.40
CA VAL A 68 -4.78 8.68 8.02
C VAL A 68 -4.86 9.71 9.15
N GLN A 69 -5.65 10.78 9.01
CA GLN A 69 -5.83 11.76 10.09
C GLN A 69 -6.52 11.13 11.31
N TYR A 70 -7.41 10.16 11.14
CA TYR A 70 -7.95 9.41 12.27
C TYR A 70 -6.97 8.35 12.79
N GLY A 71 -6.22 7.69 11.92
CA GLY A 71 -5.27 6.65 12.31
C GLY A 71 -4.01 7.19 13.00
N GLN A 72 -3.69 8.48 12.80
CA GLN A 72 -2.50 9.16 13.34
C GLN A 72 -1.22 8.34 13.05
N ASP A 73 -0.33 8.19 14.02
CA ASP A 73 0.87 7.35 13.89
C ASP A 73 0.64 5.90 14.35
N GLY A 74 -0.62 5.45 14.39
CA GLY A 74 -0.98 4.09 14.78
C GLY A 74 -0.93 3.05 13.65
N PRO A 75 -1.04 1.75 13.99
CA PRO A 75 -1.08 0.65 13.00
C PRO A 75 -2.21 0.77 11.97
N ALA A 76 -3.31 1.43 12.32
CA ALA A 76 -4.42 1.68 11.39
C ALA A 76 -3.97 2.55 10.19
N SER A 77 -3.12 3.55 10.43
CA SER A 77 -2.54 4.36 9.37
C SER A 77 -1.61 3.54 8.47
N ALA A 78 -0.85 2.59 9.04
CA ALA A 78 0.03 1.72 8.26
C ALA A 78 -0.75 0.93 7.19
N GLU A 79 -1.90 0.38 7.56
CA GLU A 79 -2.79 -0.32 6.62
C GLU A 79 -3.39 0.63 5.57
N ILE A 80 -3.79 1.84 5.97
CA ILE A 80 -4.35 2.83 5.04
C ILE A 80 -3.30 3.29 4.03
N PHE A 81 -2.07 3.58 4.48
CA PHE A 81 -0.96 3.91 3.60
C PHE A 81 -0.65 2.78 2.61
N THR A 82 -0.73 1.53 3.05
CA THR A 82 -0.56 0.36 2.17
C THR A 82 -1.61 0.35 1.07
N ARG A 83 -2.89 0.45 1.43
CA ARG A 83 -4.03 0.47 0.48
C ARG A 83 -3.99 1.66 -0.46
N PHE A 84 -3.63 2.83 0.05
CA PHE A 84 -3.53 4.03 -0.75
C PHE A 84 -2.35 3.94 -1.74
N GLY A 85 -1.20 3.42 -1.32
CA GLY A 85 -0.08 3.15 -2.23
C GLY A 85 -0.43 2.14 -3.33
N GLU A 86 -1.17 1.09 -3.00
CA GLU A 86 -1.68 0.10 -3.96
C GLU A 86 -2.69 0.71 -4.94
N ALA A 87 -3.59 1.57 -4.47
CA ALA A 87 -4.53 2.31 -5.30
C ALA A 87 -3.81 3.18 -6.32
N LEU A 88 -2.79 3.95 -5.89
CA LEU A 88 -1.99 4.77 -6.79
C LEU A 88 -1.20 3.96 -7.81
N LEU A 89 -0.74 2.76 -7.46
CA LEU A 89 -0.12 1.85 -8.43
C LEU A 89 -1.10 1.39 -9.50
N THR A 90 -2.32 1.09 -9.10
CA THR A 90 -3.40 0.67 -10.01
C THR A 90 -3.80 1.82 -10.94
N ASP A 91 -3.79 3.05 -10.43
CA ASP A 91 -4.04 4.29 -11.17
C ASP A 91 -2.86 4.77 -12.03
N GLY A 92 -1.76 4.00 -12.12
CA GLY A 92 -0.62 4.35 -12.96
C GLY A 92 0.25 5.49 -12.40
N ARG A 93 0.19 5.76 -11.09
CA ARG A 93 0.97 6.78 -10.38
C ARG A 93 2.02 6.17 -9.42
N PRO A 94 2.96 5.36 -9.93
CA PRO A 94 3.96 4.66 -9.11
C PRO A 94 4.98 5.59 -8.43
N GLY A 95 5.02 6.88 -8.78
CA GLY A 95 5.86 7.86 -8.09
C GLY A 95 5.36 8.19 -6.70
N GLU A 96 4.06 8.41 -6.60
CA GLU A 96 3.39 8.86 -5.38
C GLU A 96 3.16 7.69 -4.42
N SER A 97 2.96 6.48 -4.95
CA SER A 97 2.88 5.26 -4.15
C SER A 97 4.11 5.01 -3.28
N ILE A 98 5.31 5.34 -3.77
CA ILE A 98 6.58 5.09 -3.04
C ILE A 98 6.58 5.78 -1.68
N GLY A 99 6.12 7.03 -1.61
CA GLY A 99 6.08 7.80 -0.36
C GLY A 99 5.14 7.15 0.65
N LEU A 100 3.94 6.79 0.21
CA LEU A 100 2.92 6.15 1.06
C LEU A 100 3.39 4.78 1.56
N LEU A 101 3.89 3.93 0.68
CA LEU A 101 4.34 2.58 1.05
C LEU A 101 5.55 2.61 2.00
N ARG A 102 6.47 3.58 1.84
CA ARG A 102 7.56 3.80 2.81
C ARG A 102 7.01 4.23 4.18
N ARG A 103 6.01 5.11 4.20
CA ARG A 103 5.36 5.51 5.46
C ARG A 103 4.64 4.33 6.12
N ALA A 104 4.01 3.45 5.33
CA ALA A 104 3.40 2.23 5.84
C ALA A 104 4.42 1.34 6.58
N LEU A 105 5.58 1.08 5.96
CA LEU A 105 6.66 0.31 6.62
C LEU A 105 7.18 0.99 7.88
N ALA A 106 7.36 2.31 7.86
CA ALA A 106 7.80 3.06 9.02
C ALA A 106 6.81 2.99 10.20
N LEU A 107 5.53 2.74 9.92
CA LEU A 107 4.47 2.54 10.91
C LEU A 107 4.21 1.05 11.23
N GLY A 108 5.07 0.15 10.78
CA GLY A 108 5.02 -1.28 11.12
C GLY A 108 4.09 -2.13 10.25
N ALA A 109 3.76 -1.68 9.03
CA ALA A 109 3.05 -2.54 8.07
C ALA A 109 3.84 -3.80 7.74
N ASP A 110 3.13 -4.91 7.46
CA ASP A 110 3.74 -6.19 7.11
C ASP A 110 4.60 -6.07 5.84
N PRO A 111 5.93 -6.32 5.93
CA PRO A 111 6.82 -6.29 4.78
C PRO A 111 6.39 -7.23 3.65
N ARG A 112 5.73 -8.35 3.96
CA ARG A 112 5.22 -9.30 2.95
C ARG A 112 4.22 -8.67 2.00
N ARG A 113 3.45 -7.69 2.48
CA ARG A 113 2.45 -6.97 1.69
C ARG A 113 3.05 -5.74 1.01
N VAL A 114 3.91 -5.00 1.72
CA VAL A 114 4.38 -3.69 1.25
C VAL A 114 5.60 -3.78 0.33
N GLN A 115 6.54 -4.69 0.58
CA GLN A 115 7.77 -4.79 -0.20
C GLN A 115 7.53 -5.15 -1.68
N PRO A 116 6.61 -6.07 -2.04
CA PRO A 116 6.25 -6.31 -3.45
C PRO A 116 5.70 -5.05 -4.13
N LEU A 117 4.83 -4.30 -3.47
CA LEU A 117 4.26 -3.06 -4.01
C LEU A 117 5.34 -1.98 -4.21
N LEU A 118 6.29 -1.86 -3.27
CA LEU A 118 7.43 -0.95 -3.41
C LEU A 118 8.35 -1.36 -4.57
N ALA A 119 8.65 -2.65 -4.69
CA ALA A 119 9.45 -3.18 -5.78
C ALA A 119 8.82 -2.83 -7.14
N LYS A 120 7.52 -3.11 -7.30
CA LYS A 120 6.73 -2.77 -8.48
C LYS A 120 6.75 -1.26 -8.75
N SER A 121 6.57 -0.44 -7.72
CA SER A 121 6.62 1.03 -7.83
C SER A 121 7.97 1.52 -8.35
N PHE A 122 9.07 1.04 -7.77
CA PHE A 122 10.42 1.40 -8.21
C PHE A 122 10.72 0.92 -9.62
N ARG A 123 10.29 -0.31 -9.98
CA ARG A 123 10.45 -0.85 -11.32
C ARG A 123 9.74 0.00 -12.37
N LEU A 124 8.48 0.35 -12.13
CA LEU A 124 7.71 1.21 -13.05
C LEU A 124 8.35 2.60 -13.21
N ARG A 125 9.07 3.08 -12.19
CA ARG A 125 9.88 4.31 -12.23
C ARG A 125 11.30 4.10 -12.77
N ARG A 126 11.63 2.90 -13.29
CA ARG A 126 12.96 2.51 -13.79
C ARG A 126 14.10 2.63 -12.77
N ARG A 127 13.77 2.57 -11.47
CA ARG A 127 14.74 2.60 -10.36
C ARG A 127 15.11 1.18 -9.94
N PHE A 128 15.78 0.45 -10.82
CA PHE A 128 15.97 -1.01 -10.71
C PHE A 128 16.81 -1.45 -9.49
N VAL A 129 17.78 -0.66 -9.05
CA VAL A 129 18.58 -0.97 -7.83
C VAL A 129 17.71 -0.92 -6.58
N ALA A 130 16.84 0.09 -6.46
CA ALA A 130 15.89 0.19 -5.35
C ALA A 130 14.83 -0.91 -5.41
N ALA A 131 14.30 -1.19 -6.62
CA ALA A 131 13.36 -2.28 -6.83
C ALA A 131 13.95 -3.63 -6.37
N ARG A 132 15.21 -3.90 -6.72
CA ARG A 132 15.94 -5.08 -6.28
C ARG A 132 16.05 -5.19 -4.76
N GLY A 133 16.34 -4.09 -4.07
CA GLY A 133 16.38 -4.07 -2.60
C GLY A 133 15.05 -4.46 -1.98
N CYS A 134 13.94 -3.92 -2.51
CA CYS A 134 12.59 -4.29 -2.06
C CYS A 134 12.24 -5.75 -2.38
N LEU A 135 12.63 -6.28 -3.54
CA LEU A 135 12.43 -7.68 -3.88
C LEU A 135 13.17 -8.63 -2.92
N LEU A 136 14.42 -8.31 -2.57
CA LEU A 136 15.16 -9.10 -1.59
C LEU A 136 14.50 -9.06 -0.21
N ALA A 137 14.08 -7.88 0.24
CA ALA A 137 13.36 -7.73 1.50
C ALA A 137 12.00 -8.47 1.50
N ALA A 138 11.31 -8.54 0.36
CA ALA A 138 10.09 -9.34 0.23
C ALA A 138 10.38 -10.84 0.39
N LEU A 139 11.43 -11.35 -0.26
CA LEU A 139 11.85 -12.74 -0.17
C LEU A 139 12.29 -13.10 1.26
N GLU A 140 13.08 -12.24 1.91
CA GLU A 140 13.50 -12.40 3.30
C GLU A 140 12.32 -12.41 4.27
N ALA A 141 11.30 -11.58 3.99
CA ALA A 141 10.05 -11.60 4.75
C ALA A 141 9.23 -12.88 4.53
N GLY A 142 9.57 -13.72 3.54
CA GLY A 142 8.92 -14.98 3.23
C GLY A 142 7.91 -14.93 2.08
N VAL A 143 7.91 -13.86 1.27
CA VAL A 143 7.11 -13.82 0.03
C VAL A 143 7.68 -14.85 -0.96
N PRO A 144 6.86 -15.77 -1.51
CA PRO A 144 7.31 -16.70 -2.53
C PRO A 144 7.89 -15.98 -3.75
N ALA A 145 9.01 -16.47 -4.28
CA ALA A 145 9.63 -15.90 -5.48
C ALA A 145 8.70 -15.92 -6.70
N ALA A 146 7.77 -16.88 -6.76
CA ALA A 146 6.75 -16.98 -7.79
C ALA A 146 5.82 -15.74 -7.82
N ASP A 147 5.46 -15.20 -6.65
CA ASP A 147 4.49 -14.10 -6.53
C ASP A 147 5.07 -12.76 -7.03
N VAL A 148 6.39 -12.63 -7.05
CA VAL A 148 7.13 -11.43 -7.47
C VAL A 148 8.03 -11.69 -8.67
N TRP A 149 7.80 -12.80 -9.39
CA TRP A 149 8.70 -13.28 -10.44
C TRP A 149 8.81 -12.31 -11.61
N ASP A 150 7.70 -11.73 -12.04
CA ASP A 150 7.68 -10.77 -13.16
C ASP A 150 8.52 -9.52 -12.83
N ASP A 151 8.43 -9.05 -11.59
CA ASP A 151 9.22 -7.91 -11.12
C ASP A 151 10.71 -8.30 -10.99
N ILE A 152 11.03 -9.54 -10.56
CA ILE A 152 12.39 -10.09 -10.53
C ILE A 152 13.00 -10.13 -11.93
N GLN A 153 12.29 -10.71 -12.91
CA GLN A 153 12.78 -10.84 -14.28
C GLN A 153 13.08 -9.47 -14.89
N ALA A 154 12.12 -8.55 -14.81
CA ALA A 154 12.30 -7.21 -15.35
C ALA A 154 13.46 -6.44 -14.69
N VAL A 155 13.70 -6.63 -13.39
CA VAL A 155 14.86 -6.04 -12.69
C VAL A 155 16.17 -6.69 -13.11
N ARG A 156 16.19 -8.01 -13.30
CA ARG A 156 17.38 -8.73 -13.77
C ARG A 156 17.76 -8.29 -15.18
N ASP A 157 16.79 -8.24 -16.09
CA ASP A 157 17.00 -7.85 -17.49
C ASP A 157 17.53 -6.41 -17.57
N ALA A 158 16.95 -5.49 -16.78
CA ALA A 158 17.36 -4.09 -16.77
C ALA A 158 18.76 -3.86 -16.17
N LEU A 159 19.17 -4.66 -15.19
CA LEU A 159 20.50 -4.56 -14.57
C LEU A 159 21.57 -5.33 -15.35
N GLY A 160 21.18 -6.35 -16.12
CA GLY A 160 22.08 -7.14 -16.96
C GLY A 160 23.32 -7.64 -16.21
N ALA A 161 24.49 -7.47 -16.83
CA ALA A 161 25.78 -7.88 -16.25
C ALA A 161 26.11 -7.18 -14.91
N ALA A 162 25.61 -5.96 -14.69
CA ALA A 162 25.84 -5.22 -13.45
C ALA A 162 25.16 -5.90 -12.25
N ALA A 163 24.13 -6.72 -12.47
CA ALA A 163 23.50 -7.51 -11.41
C ALA A 163 24.49 -8.51 -10.75
N GLY A 164 25.49 -8.98 -11.51
CA GLY A 164 26.51 -9.92 -11.04
C GLY A 164 27.54 -9.31 -10.09
N GLN A 165 27.68 -7.98 -10.08
CA GLN A 165 28.59 -7.24 -9.20
C GLN A 165 27.96 -6.87 -7.85
N LEU A 166 26.65 -7.03 -7.72
CA LEU A 166 25.92 -6.73 -6.50
C LEU A 166 25.93 -7.93 -5.53
N PRO A 167 26.03 -7.69 -4.20
CA PRO A 167 26.42 -8.72 -3.23
C PRO A 167 25.44 -9.89 -3.07
N ILE A 168 24.13 -9.65 -3.15
CA ILE A 168 23.08 -10.67 -2.87
C ILE A 168 22.24 -10.92 -4.11
N LYS A 169 22.36 -12.05 -4.81
CA LYS A 169 21.68 -12.29 -6.09
C LYS A 169 20.17 -12.55 -5.93
N LEU A 170 19.36 -12.00 -6.85
CA LEU A 170 17.95 -12.40 -6.98
C LEU A 170 17.85 -13.85 -7.48
N PRO A 171 16.81 -14.60 -7.09
CA PRO A 171 16.61 -15.98 -7.53
C PRO A 171 16.57 -16.07 -9.06
N ALA A 172 17.07 -17.19 -9.58
CA ALA A 172 17.14 -17.48 -11.02
C ALA A 172 15.96 -18.32 -11.53
N SER A 173 15.11 -18.82 -10.63
CA SER A 173 13.89 -19.56 -10.93
C SER A 173 12.78 -19.24 -9.92
N PRO A 174 11.49 -19.30 -10.31
CA PRO A 174 10.37 -18.99 -9.42
C PRO A 174 10.14 -20.05 -8.33
N SER A 175 10.70 -21.25 -8.50
CA SER A 175 10.57 -22.40 -7.59
C SER A 175 11.60 -22.43 -6.46
N LEU A 176 12.62 -21.58 -6.49
CA LEU A 176 13.64 -21.51 -5.45
C LEU A 176 13.09 -20.74 -4.24
N ARG A 177 12.84 -21.45 -3.13
CA ARG A 177 12.73 -20.79 -1.83
C ARG A 177 14.11 -20.18 -1.52
N ALA A 178 14.12 -18.91 -1.13
CA ALA A 178 15.32 -18.33 -0.56
C ALA A 178 15.69 -19.17 0.67
N SER A 179 16.83 -19.87 0.55
CA SER A 179 17.45 -20.70 1.59
C SER A 179 18.02 -19.83 2.70
#